data_AF-A0A6A6ZF49-F1
#
_entry.id   AF-A0A6A6ZF49-F1
#
_cell.length_a   1.000
_cell.length_b   1.000
_cell.length_c   1.000
_cell.angle_alpha   90.00
_cell.angle_beta   90.00
_cell.angle_gamma   90.00
#
_symmetry.space_group_name_H-M   'P 1'
#
loop_
_entity.id
_entity.type
_entity.pdbx_description
1 polymer ?
#
loop_
_entity_poly.entity_id
_entity_poly.type
_entity_poly.pdbx_seq_one_letter_code
_entity_poly.pdbx_strand_id
1 'polypeptide(L)'
;MSSRVVPQGPWTGKLDWNLHATYNGETYIPFHVYVQLDSTHQSLAQDFLYFTQLPAELQLQIFCHCDSAVLFQLMHVSSATRREAKKLFWSCPDIWWKVDGDWLLAGGFSGHIYYAIDFLASVKQIEVEFSDLRSFSHNAWEDGERQYAKPPPDHVRDQQIHRFWQTLQRCFPSATNVIIGQWTADEAGTPPPAGLAITAEKCPTRIRTSVSCLQKVAKHPRRETRSLWRPTYPSSNQLAAWEVVTLDWTRKSVLPPHKRFSGPVGAFCRIGHDRYQNYCMQSAIRVLRIFAIEAYHLQDGQRPLICPFSGCGLQFSLPGHWAIHAIDARHDEDIDLPNKQLQSLFQDHSATLARIQQQCTDEMEGLRSNWGEEGSTQRIEAEHAFLSQLQHDPLYTHEYPPRDSSIWRRYQQEMNNEFSWR
;
A
#
# COMPACT_ATOMS: atom_id res chain seq x y z
N MET A 1 -12.93 13.09 11.48
CA MET A 1 -11.74 12.75 10.67
C MET A 1 -12.26 12.19 9.34
N SER A 2 -11.78 12.67 8.19
CA SER A 2 -12.46 12.47 6.90
C SER A 2 -11.81 11.33 6.11
N SER A 3 -12.55 10.26 5.80
CA SER A 3 -12.24 9.28 4.74
C SER A 3 -12.95 9.75 3.49
N ARG A 4 -12.33 9.68 2.32
CA ARG A 4 -12.67 10.59 1.22
C ARG A 4 -12.65 9.96 -0.17
N VAL A 5 -11.98 8.82 -0.38
CA VAL A 5 -12.00 8.06 -1.64
C VAL A 5 -13.09 6.98 -1.58
N VAL A 6 -14.11 7.10 -2.43
CA VAL A 6 -15.23 6.17 -2.55
C VAL A 6 -14.92 5.23 -3.71
N PRO A 7 -14.72 3.92 -3.49
CA PRO A 7 -14.70 2.99 -4.60
C PRO A 7 -16.08 3.05 -5.29
N GLN A 8 -16.14 2.96 -6.62
CA GLN A 8 -17.43 3.05 -7.34
C GLN A 8 -18.07 1.64 -7.43
N GLY A 9 -19.38 1.55 -7.14
CA GLY A 9 -20.14 0.29 -7.18
C GLY A 9 -20.31 -0.29 -8.60
N PRO A 10 -21.00 -1.44 -8.77
CA PRO A 10 -21.95 -2.07 -7.85
C PRO A 10 -21.33 -3.09 -6.86
N TRP A 11 -21.78 -3.05 -5.60
CA TRP A 11 -21.37 -3.94 -4.51
C TRP A 11 -22.19 -5.23 -4.50
N THR A 12 -21.88 -6.15 -5.40
CA THR A 12 -22.63 -7.43 -5.50
C THR A 12 -21.90 -8.61 -4.84
N GLY A 13 -20.69 -8.38 -4.33
CA GLY A 13 -19.84 -9.41 -3.72
C GLY A 13 -20.02 -9.55 -2.20
N LYS A 14 -19.53 -10.69 -1.68
CA LYS A 14 -19.33 -10.89 -0.23
C LYS A 14 -18.39 -9.80 0.30
N LEU A 15 -18.61 -9.34 1.53
CA LEU A 15 -17.69 -8.42 2.21
C LEU A 15 -16.29 -9.04 2.28
N ASP A 16 -15.31 -8.31 1.76
CA ASP A 16 -13.90 -8.69 1.84
C ASP A 16 -13.33 -8.22 3.19
N TRP A 17 -13.34 -9.12 4.16
CA TRP A 17 -12.77 -8.84 5.49
C TRP A 17 -11.24 -8.72 5.49
N ASN A 18 -10.58 -9.03 4.36
CA ASN A 18 -9.14 -8.82 4.19
C ASN A 18 -8.84 -7.50 3.47
N LEU A 19 -9.84 -6.64 3.25
CA LEU A 19 -9.66 -5.33 2.65
C LEU A 19 -8.72 -4.49 3.52
N HIS A 20 -7.71 -3.90 2.89
CA HIS A 20 -6.83 -2.92 3.51
C HIS A 20 -7.18 -1.54 2.98
N ALA A 21 -7.16 -0.53 3.84
CA ALA A 21 -7.34 0.85 3.41
C ALA A 21 -6.41 1.82 4.13
N THR A 22 -6.15 2.98 3.52
CA THR A 22 -5.61 4.14 4.26
C THR A 22 -6.70 4.78 5.10
N TYR A 23 -6.29 5.70 5.97
CA TYR A 23 -7.22 6.59 6.67
C TYR A 23 -8.11 7.42 5.71
N ASN A 24 -7.65 7.69 4.48
CA ASN A 24 -8.42 8.38 3.43
C ASN A 24 -9.40 7.45 2.69
N GLY A 25 -9.42 6.15 3.00
CA GLY A 25 -10.31 5.16 2.35
C GLY A 25 -9.77 4.58 1.04
N GLU A 26 -8.52 4.88 0.67
CA GLU A 26 -7.90 4.22 -0.48
C GLU A 26 -7.61 2.76 -0.18
N THR A 27 -8.05 1.88 -1.05
CA THR A 27 -7.99 0.45 -0.83
C THR A 27 -6.76 -0.18 -1.45
N TYR A 28 -6.23 -1.21 -0.79
CA TYR A 28 -5.11 -2.01 -1.25
C TYR A 28 -5.42 -3.50 -1.10
N ILE A 29 -4.83 -4.30 -1.97
CA ILE A 29 -4.92 -5.76 -1.93
C ILE A 29 -3.60 -6.29 -1.36
N PRO A 30 -3.59 -6.95 -0.19
CA PRO A 30 -2.41 -7.65 0.28
C PRO A 30 -1.96 -8.69 -0.73
N PHE A 31 -0.65 -8.88 -0.90
CA PHE A 31 -0.12 -9.84 -1.86
C PHE A 31 -0.75 -11.24 -1.73
N HIS A 32 -0.86 -11.74 -0.50
CA HIS A 32 -1.37 -13.08 -0.24
C HIS A 32 -2.82 -13.25 -0.70
N VAL A 33 -3.66 -12.21 -0.60
CA VAL A 33 -5.03 -12.19 -1.13
C VAL A 33 -5.01 -12.14 -2.66
N TYR A 34 -4.14 -11.30 -3.24
CA TYR A 34 -4.03 -11.14 -4.69
C TYR A 34 -3.64 -12.44 -5.42
N VAL A 35 -2.87 -13.31 -4.78
CA VAL A 35 -2.45 -14.60 -5.35
C VAL A 35 -3.23 -15.81 -4.82
N GLN A 36 -4.26 -15.56 -4.01
CA GLN A 36 -5.12 -16.61 -3.47
C GLN A 36 -6.09 -17.10 -4.56
N LEU A 37 -6.14 -18.41 -4.77
CA LEU A 37 -7.15 -19.01 -5.65
C LEU A 37 -8.53 -18.85 -5.02
N ASP A 38 -9.50 -18.40 -5.82
CA ASP A 38 -10.88 -18.35 -5.37
C ASP A 38 -11.35 -19.76 -5.00
N SER A 39 -11.89 -19.89 -3.78
CA SER A 39 -12.40 -21.16 -3.24
C SER A 39 -13.54 -21.79 -4.05
N THR A 40 -14.13 -21.03 -4.97
CA THR A 40 -15.11 -21.52 -5.95
C THR A 40 -14.48 -22.47 -6.97
N HIS A 41 -13.16 -22.43 -7.15
CA HIS A 41 -12.39 -23.40 -7.92
C HIS A 41 -12.04 -24.62 -7.07
N GLN A 42 -13.06 -25.39 -6.63
CA GLN A 42 -12.80 -26.76 -6.21
C GLN A 42 -12.38 -27.56 -7.43
N SER A 43 -11.07 -27.69 -7.62
CA SER A 43 -10.48 -28.49 -8.69
C SER A 43 -10.82 -29.95 -8.44
N LEU A 44 -11.62 -30.55 -9.33
CA LEU A 44 -11.57 -31.99 -9.52
C LEU A 44 -10.16 -32.29 -10.01
N ALA A 45 -9.39 -33.06 -9.25
CA ALA A 45 -8.03 -33.47 -9.59
C ALA A 45 -8.04 -34.28 -10.89
N GLN A 46 -8.10 -33.59 -12.03
CA GLN A 46 -7.93 -34.15 -13.35
C GLN A 46 -6.48 -33.97 -13.77
N ASP A 47 -5.92 -35.00 -14.38
CA ASP A 47 -4.55 -35.01 -14.83
C ASP A 47 -4.28 -33.86 -15.82
N PHE A 48 -3.38 -32.95 -15.44
CA PHE A 48 -2.93 -31.82 -16.26
C PHE A 48 -2.00 -32.24 -17.42
N LEU A 49 -1.95 -33.54 -17.75
CA LEU A 49 -1.01 -34.15 -18.69
C LEU A 49 -1.21 -33.70 -20.13
N TYR A 50 -2.40 -33.26 -20.51
CA TYR A 50 -2.69 -32.81 -21.88
C TYR A 50 -2.17 -31.40 -22.16
N PHE A 51 -2.04 -30.55 -21.13
CA PHE A 51 -1.62 -29.16 -21.33
C PHE A 51 -0.20 -29.07 -21.91
N THR A 52 0.73 -29.87 -21.38
CA THR A 52 2.13 -29.87 -21.84
C THR A 52 2.30 -30.46 -23.24
N GLN A 53 1.29 -31.16 -23.75
CA GLN A 53 1.28 -31.70 -25.12
C GLN A 53 0.72 -30.70 -26.14
N LEU A 54 0.10 -29.60 -25.70
CA LEU A 54 -0.39 -28.56 -26.60
C LEU A 54 0.79 -27.82 -27.25
N PRO A 55 0.64 -27.35 -28.50
CA PRO A 55 1.55 -26.38 -29.10
C PRO A 55 1.76 -25.16 -28.20
N ALA A 56 2.96 -24.57 -28.24
CA ALA A 56 3.35 -23.46 -27.37
C ALA A 56 2.42 -22.25 -27.51
N GLU A 57 1.88 -22.04 -28.71
CA GLU A 57 0.93 -20.98 -29.04
C GLU A 57 -0.39 -21.16 -28.28
N LEU A 58 -0.91 -22.40 -28.23
CA LEU A 58 -2.13 -22.71 -27.50
C LEU A 58 -1.91 -22.63 -25.98
N GLN A 59 -0.75 -23.07 -25.49
CA GLN A 59 -0.37 -22.90 -24.08
C GLN A 59 -0.34 -21.42 -23.69
N LEU A 60 0.26 -20.58 -24.52
CA LEU A 60 0.34 -19.14 -24.29
C LEU A 60 -1.05 -18.48 -24.33
N GLN A 61 -1.90 -18.88 -25.28
CA GLN A 61 -3.27 -18.39 -25.36
C GLN A 61 -4.05 -18.71 -24.07
N ILE A 62 -3.91 -19.93 -23.54
CA ILE A 62 -4.51 -20.32 -22.26
C ILE A 62 -4.00 -19.42 -21.13
N PHE A 63 -2.67 -19.20 -21.04
CA PHE A 63 -2.12 -18.34 -19.99
C PHE A 63 -2.62 -16.89 -20.06
N CYS A 64 -2.85 -16.34 -21.25
CA CYS A 64 -3.42 -15.00 -21.40
C CYS A 64 -4.84 -14.87 -20.83
N HIS A 65 -5.54 -15.98 -20.62
CA HIS A 65 -6.86 -16.03 -19.99
C HIS A 65 -6.82 -16.43 -18.50
N CYS A 66 -5.64 -16.78 -17.97
CA CYS A 66 -5.48 -17.06 -16.55
C CYS A 66 -5.46 -15.74 -15.74
N ASP A 67 -6.11 -15.76 -14.58
CA ASP A 67 -5.96 -14.68 -13.60
C ASP A 67 -4.58 -14.72 -12.93
N SER A 68 -4.30 -13.69 -12.14
CA SER A 68 -3.02 -13.54 -11.45
C SER A 68 -2.74 -14.63 -10.43
N ALA A 69 -3.76 -15.19 -9.77
CA ALA A 69 -3.59 -16.27 -8.81
C ALA A 69 -3.15 -17.56 -9.50
N VAL A 70 -3.83 -17.93 -10.59
CA VAL A 70 -3.47 -19.09 -11.42
C VAL A 70 -2.09 -18.91 -12.04
N LEU A 71 -1.78 -17.74 -12.59
CA LEU A 71 -0.44 -17.44 -13.13
C LEU A 71 0.64 -17.57 -12.04
N PHE A 72 0.37 -17.07 -10.84
CA PHE A 72 1.30 -17.21 -9.71
C PHE A 72 1.52 -18.68 -9.35
N GLN A 73 0.48 -19.51 -9.30
CA GLN A 73 0.65 -20.95 -9.06
C GLN A 73 1.46 -21.62 -10.17
N LEU A 74 1.17 -21.33 -11.44
CA LEU A 74 1.90 -21.86 -12.60
C LEU A 74 3.39 -21.46 -12.59
N MET A 75 3.75 -20.32 -12.02
CA MET A 75 5.14 -19.92 -11.80
C MET A 75 5.87 -20.86 -10.82
N HIS A 76 5.17 -21.42 -9.85
CA HIS A 76 5.76 -22.22 -8.78
C HIS A 76 5.72 -23.73 -9.06
N VAL A 77 4.69 -24.21 -9.75
CA VAL A 77 4.44 -25.65 -9.92
C VAL A 77 5.27 -26.29 -11.05
N SER A 78 5.52 -25.61 -12.16
CA SER A 78 6.21 -26.21 -13.31
C SER A 78 7.29 -25.30 -13.90
N SER A 79 8.50 -25.84 -14.09
CA SER A 79 9.61 -25.11 -14.73
C SER A 79 9.33 -24.80 -16.19
N ALA A 80 8.56 -25.65 -16.88
CA ALA A 80 8.19 -25.46 -18.29
C ALA A 80 7.28 -24.25 -18.49
N THR A 81 6.33 -24.03 -17.57
CA THR A 81 5.36 -22.93 -17.62
C THR A 81 5.88 -21.65 -16.96
N ARG A 82 6.80 -21.79 -16.00
CA ARG A 82 7.29 -20.70 -15.15
C ARG A 82 7.69 -19.45 -15.91
N ARG A 83 8.43 -19.60 -17.02
CA ARG A 83 8.95 -18.45 -17.77
C ARG A 83 7.83 -17.60 -18.36
N GLU A 84 6.85 -18.22 -19.00
CA GLU A 84 5.76 -17.49 -19.66
C GLU A 84 4.72 -16.99 -18.64
N ALA A 85 4.38 -17.81 -17.64
CA ALA A 85 3.51 -17.38 -16.54
C ALA A 85 4.10 -16.18 -15.79
N LYS A 86 5.42 -16.19 -15.52
CA LYS A 86 6.12 -15.05 -14.90
C LYS A 86 5.99 -13.80 -15.75
N LYS A 87 6.25 -13.86 -17.06
CA LYS A 87 6.12 -12.69 -17.94
C LYS A 87 4.72 -12.08 -17.86
N LEU A 88 3.68 -12.91 -17.92
CA LEU A 88 2.29 -12.46 -17.92
C LEU A 88 1.88 -11.88 -16.55
N PHE A 89 2.22 -12.55 -15.45
CA PHE A 89 1.93 -12.09 -14.10
C PHE A 89 2.44 -10.67 -13.84
N TRP A 90 3.68 -10.37 -14.26
CA TRP A 90 4.30 -9.06 -14.06
C TRP A 90 3.94 -8.02 -15.13
N SER A 91 3.25 -8.42 -16.18
CA SER A 91 2.85 -7.55 -17.30
C SER A 91 1.39 -7.12 -17.25
N CYS A 92 0.63 -7.48 -16.20
CA CYS A 92 -0.77 -7.10 -16.07
C CYS A 92 -0.91 -5.57 -15.97
N PRO A 93 -1.50 -4.87 -16.97
CA PRO A 93 -1.51 -3.41 -17.05
C PRO A 93 -2.33 -2.74 -15.94
N ASP A 94 -3.30 -3.44 -15.37
CA ASP A 94 -4.23 -2.86 -14.40
C ASP A 94 -3.73 -2.93 -12.94
N ILE A 95 -2.58 -3.58 -12.71
CA ILE A 95 -2.04 -3.87 -11.39
C ILE A 95 -0.84 -3.00 -11.09
N TRP A 96 -0.93 -2.25 -9.99
CA TRP A 96 0.09 -1.33 -9.53
C TRP A 96 0.68 -1.83 -8.21
N TRP A 97 2.00 -1.94 -8.14
CA TRP A 97 2.68 -2.36 -6.92
C TRP A 97 3.02 -1.15 -6.07
N LYS A 98 2.40 -1.08 -4.89
CA LYS A 98 2.56 0.07 -4.00
C LYS A 98 3.87 -0.02 -3.23
N VAL A 99 4.65 1.05 -3.24
CA VAL A 99 5.90 1.17 -2.50
C VAL A 99 5.99 2.54 -1.82
N ASP A 100 6.69 2.57 -0.69
CA ASP A 100 6.89 3.80 0.05
C ASP A 100 7.97 4.66 -0.62
N GLY A 101 7.64 5.90 -0.96
CA GLY A 101 8.56 6.87 -1.54
C GLY A 101 9.62 7.33 -0.54
N ASP A 102 9.28 7.37 0.74
CA ASP A 102 10.19 7.75 1.82
C ASP A 102 11.35 6.74 1.94
N TRP A 103 11.04 5.45 1.79
CA TRP A 103 12.04 4.38 1.72
C TRP A 103 13.01 4.53 0.54
N LEU A 104 12.50 4.92 -0.63
CA LEU A 104 13.35 5.14 -1.82
C LEU A 104 14.26 6.36 -1.64
N LEU A 105 13.78 7.41 -0.96
CA LEU A 105 14.60 8.57 -0.60
C LEU A 105 15.69 8.22 0.43
N ALA A 106 15.40 7.30 1.34
CA ALA A 106 16.36 6.75 2.29
C ALA A 106 17.37 5.75 1.67
N GLY A 107 17.38 5.62 0.35
CA GLY A 107 18.35 4.79 -0.37
C GLY A 107 17.86 3.38 -0.69
N GLY A 108 16.62 3.00 -0.33
CA GLY A 108 16.02 1.76 -0.81
C GLY A 108 16.61 0.49 -0.16
N PHE A 109 17.08 0.60 1.08
CA PHE A 109 17.69 -0.52 1.82
C PHE A 109 16.66 -1.53 2.33
N SER A 110 17.00 -2.81 2.31
CA SER A 110 16.07 -3.90 2.67
C SER A 110 15.65 -3.86 4.13
N GLY A 111 16.50 -3.33 5.02
CA GLY A 111 16.16 -3.22 6.43
C GLY A 111 15.02 -2.24 6.72
N HIS A 112 14.91 -1.13 6.00
CA HIS A 112 13.91 -0.09 6.29
C HIS A 112 12.47 -0.46 5.93
N ILE A 113 12.27 -1.55 5.21
CA ILE A 113 10.94 -2.01 4.78
C ILE A 113 10.68 -3.46 5.13
N TYR A 114 9.40 -3.81 5.10
CA TYR A 114 8.91 -5.15 5.40
C TYR A 114 8.82 -6.06 4.16
N TYR A 115 9.09 -5.54 2.95
CA TYR A 115 8.87 -6.27 1.70
C TYR A 115 10.07 -7.12 1.25
N ALA A 116 9.79 -8.18 0.49
CA ALA A 116 10.80 -9.00 -0.16
C ALA A 116 11.36 -8.28 -1.40
N ILE A 117 12.59 -7.77 -1.35
CA ILE A 117 13.19 -6.95 -2.42
C ILE A 117 13.41 -7.74 -3.72
N ASP A 118 13.73 -9.02 -3.62
CA ASP A 118 13.93 -9.91 -4.77
C ASP A 118 12.66 -10.04 -5.62
N PHE A 119 11.49 -10.01 -4.99
CA PHE A 119 10.20 -9.94 -5.66
C PHE A 119 10.05 -8.64 -6.48
N LEU A 120 10.47 -7.52 -5.92
CA LEU A 120 10.35 -6.18 -6.52
C LEU A 120 11.13 -6.05 -7.84
N ALA A 121 12.20 -6.83 -8.01
CA ALA A 121 13.04 -6.78 -9.21
C ALA A 121 12.31 -7.13 -10.52
N SER A 122 11.18 -7.86 -10.43
CA SER A 122 10.37 -8.26 -11.60
C SER A 122 9.21 -7.31 -11.89
N VAL A 123 8.95 -6.33 -11.02
CA VAL A 123 7.81 -5.42 -11.12
C VAL A 123 8.01 -4.41 -12.26
N LYS A 124 7.00 -4.26 -13.12
CA LYS A 124 7.01 -3.31 -14.25
C LYS A 124 6.23 -2.02 -13.99
N GLN A 125 5.23 -2.07 -13.13
CA GLN A 125 4.31 -0.98 -12.81
C GLN A 125 4.31 -0.70 -11.33
N ILE A 126 4.77 0.49 -10.96
CA ILE A 126 5.02 0.86 -9.56
C ILE A 126 4.22 2.11 -9.23
N GLU A 127 3.55 2.07 -8.10
CA GLU A 127 3.00 3.25 -7.46
C GLU A 127 3.88 3.59 -6.25
N VAL A 128 4.63 4.68 -6.38
CA VAL A 128 5.43 5.25 -5.31
C VAL A 128 4.59 6.29 -4.60
N GLU A 129 4.41 6.12 -3.30
CA GLU A 129 3.64 7.07 -2.52
C GLU A 129 4.44 7.70 -1.40
N PHE A 130 4.43 9.03 -1.35
CA PHE A 130 5.06 9.84 -0.32
C PHE A 130 4.04 10.24 0.76
N SER A 131 4.43 10.20 2.02
CA SER A 131 3.52 10.60 3.11
C SER A 131 3.30 12.13 3.17
N ASP A 132 4.22 12.94 2.63
CA ASP A 132 4.08 14.41 2.49
C ASP A 132 4.96 14.95 1.34
N LEU A 133 4.57 16.06 0.71
CA LEU A 133 5.41 16.85 -0.21
C LEU A 133 6.72 17.31 0.40
N ARG A 134 6.74 17.51 1.71
CA ARG A 134 7.95 17.90 2.42
C ARG A 134 9.01 16.80 2.44
N SER A 135 8.74 15.61 1.91
CA SER A 135 9.74 14.54 1.71
C SER A 135 10.98 15.02 0.96
N PHE A 136 10.81 15.93 -0.01
CA PHE A 136 11.91 16.57 -0.75
C PHE A 136 12.36 17.91 -0.15
N SER A 137 11.66 18.39 0.89
CA SER A 137 11.92 19.67 1.55
C SER A 137 12.56 19.51 2.93
N HIS A 138 12.91 18.30 3.34
CA HIS A 138 13.59 18.05 4.61
C HIS A 138 15.05 17.67 4.36
N ASN A 139 15.97 18.24 5.15
CA ASN A 139 17.39 17.95 5.05
C ASN A 139 17.61 16.50 5.52
N ALA A 140 18.12 15.68 4.60
CA ALA A 140 18.59 14.32 4.79
C ALA A 140 17.61 13.35 5.49
N TRP A 141 17.20 12.33 4.74
CA TRP A 141 16.82 11.06 5.34
C TRP A 141 18.08 10.45 5.96
N GLU A 142 18.30 10.65 7.26
CA GLU A 142 19.37 9.96 7.98
C GLU A 142 18.85 8.59 8.40
N ASP A 143 19.32 7.58 7.66
CA ASP A 143 18.96 6.17 7.79
C ASP A 143 17.44 5.89 7.86
N GLY A 144 16.62 6.52 7.02
CA GLY A 144 15.19 6.21 7.01
C GLY A 144 14.36 6.92 8.07
N GLU A 145 14.90 7.95 8.74
CA GLU A 145 14.14 8.86 9.60
C GLU A 145 14.13 10.30 9.06
N ARG A 146 12.98 10.96 9.17
CA ARG A 146 12.82 12.36 8.78
C ARG A 146 13.42 13.27 9.82
N GLN A 147 14.35 14.12 9.41
CA GLN A 147 14.76 15.26 10.23
C GLN A 147 13.95 16.50 9.84
N TYR A 148 13.24 17.08 10.81
CA TYR A 148 12.51 18.33 10.62
C TYR A 148 13.50 19.50 10.57
N ALA A 149 14.05 19.74 9.39
CA ALA A 149 14.95 20.85 9.12
C ALA A 149 14.35 21.86 8.12
N LYS A 150 15.01 23.02 8.00
CA LYS A 150 14.69 24.02 6.97
C LYS A 150 14.79 23.40 5.56
N PRO A 151 14.04 23.91 4.57
CA PRO A 151 14.12 23.45 3.19
C PRO A 151 15.56 23.42 2.69
N PRO A 152 16.02 22.31 2.07
CA PRO A 152 17.33 22.25 1.48
C PRO A 152 17.43 23.28 0.34
N PRO A 153 18.64 23.82 0.06
CA PRO A 153 18.89 24.58 -1.16
C PRO A 153 18.49 23.78 -2.41
N ASP A 154 18.08 24.46 -3.49
CA ASP A 154 17.58 23.80 -4.72
C ASP A 154 18.54 22.75 -5.30
N HIS A 155 19.86 22.97 -5.23
CA HIS A 155 20.86 22.02 -5.72
C HIS A 155 20.89 20.70 -4.93
N VAL A 156 20.58 20.75 -3.63
CA VAL A 156 20.48 19.55 -2.78
C VAL A 156 19.21 18.78 -3.15
N ARG A 157 18.09 19.48 -3.37
CA ARG A 157 16.83 18.86 -3.84
C ARG A 157 17.03 18.13 -5.17
N ASP A 158 17.70 18.77 -6.13
CA ASP A 158 18.01 18.17 -7.43
C ASP A 158 18.86 16.90 -7.29
N GLN A 159 19.84 16.91 -6.38
CA GLN A 159 20.63 15.73 -6.07
C GLN A 159 19.79 14.61 -5.42
N GLN A 160 18.87 14.95 -4.52
CA GLN A 160 17.95 13.99 -3.90
C GLN A 160 17.03 13.33 -4.94
N ILE A 161 16.46 14.10 -5.87
CA ILE A 161 15.63 13.57 -6.95
C ILE A 161 16.44 12.63 -7.84
N HIS A 162 17.68 12.99 -8.16
CA HIS A 162 18.55 12.12 -8.95
C HIS A 162 18.84 10.79 -8.22
N ARG A 163 19.19 10.86 -6.92
CA ARG A 163 19.41 9.68 -6.07
C ARG A 163 18.15 8.82 -5.96
N PHE A 164 16.98 9.43 -5.81
CA PHE A 164 15.69 8.72 -5.79
C PHE A 164 15.51 7.86 -7.04
N TRP A 165 15.72 8.42 -8.24
CA TRP A 165 15.58 7.67 -9.48
C TRP A 165 16.64 6.58 -9.64
N GLN A 166 17.88 6.83 -9.21
CA GLN A 166 18.94 5.81 -9.19
C GLN A 166 18.58 4.64 -8.25
N THR A 167 18.08 4.95 -7.06
CA THR A 167 17.60 3.96 -6.10
C THR A 167 16.45 3.15 -6.67
N LEU A 168 15.45 3.81 -7.26
CA LEU A 168 14.31 3.14 -7.89
C LEU A 168 14.78 2.20 -9.00
N GLN A 169 15.68 2.64 -9.89
CA GLN A 169 16.20 1.77 -10.96
C GLN A 169 17.00 0.57 -10.42
N ARG A 170 17.71 0.75 -9.30
CA ARG A 170 18.47 -0.32 -8.64
C ARG A 170 17.54 -1.35 -7.99
N CYS A 171 16.51 -0.89 -7.27
CA CYS A 171 15.56 -1.76 -6.58
C CYS A 171 14.54 -2.39 -7.54
N PHE A 172 14.23 -1.72 -8.65
CA PHE A 172 13.23 -2.11 -9.64
C PHE A 172 13.78 -2.04 -11.07
N PRO A 173 14.77 -2.89 -11.43
CA PRO A 173 15.38 -2.86 -12.75
C PRO A 173 14.41 -3.12 -13.91
N SER A 174 13.25 -3.74 -13.64
CA SER A 174 12.20 -4.02 -14.64
C SER A 174 11.15 -2.91 -14.76
N ALA A 175 11.21 -1.86 -13.93
CA ALA A 175 10.22 -0.80 -13.92
C ALA A 175 10.17 -0.07 -15.27
N THR A 176 8.97 0.07 -15.82
CA THR A 176 8.72 0.78 -17.08
C THR A 176 7.65 1.85 -16.95
N ASN A 177 6.74 1.71 -15.98
CA ASN A 177 5.74 2.72 -15.65
C ASN A 177 5.78 3.00 -14.15
N VAL A 178 5.93 4.27 -13.79
CA VAL A 178 5.99 4.72 -12.39
C VAL A 178 4.95 5.80 -12.19
N ILE A 179 4.14 5.66 -11.16
CA ILE A 179 3.25 6.71 -10.68
C ILE A 179 3.83 7.20 -9.35
N ILE A 180 4.08 8.50 -9.26
CA ILE A 180 4.45 9.13 -8.00
C ILE A 180 3.23 9.88 -7.44
N GLY A 181 2.93 9.70 -6.17
CA GLY A 181 1.78 10.34 -5.54
C GLY A 181 2.04 10.70 -4.08
N GLN A 182 1.08 11.39 -3.48
CA GLN A 182 1.11 11.77 -2.07
C GLN A 182 -0.23 11.53 -1.38
N TRP A 183 -0.21 11.52 -0.04
CA TRP A 183 -1.39 11.38 0.82
C TRP A 183 -2.14 12.67 1.10
N THR A 184 -1.50 13.83 0.96
CA THR A 184 -2.11 15.13 1.23
C THR A 184 -2.97 15.58 0.06
N ALA A 185 -4.24 15.88 0.33
CA ALA A 185 -5.14 16.36 -0.70
C ALA A 185 -4.99 17.85 -0.98
N ASP A 186 -4.84 18.17 -2.26
CA ASP A 186 -4.84 19.53 -2.76
C ASP A 186 -6.27 20.02 -3.08
N GLU A 187 -6.41 21.30 -3.41
CA GLU A 187 -7.69 21.85 -3.86
C GLU A 187 -8.09 21.31 -5.24
N ALA A 188 -9.39 21.34 -5.54
CA ALA A 188 -9.91 20.85 -6.81
C ALA A 188 -9.28 21.60 -8.01
N GLY A 189 -8.78 20.86 -9.00
CA GLY A 189 -8.27 21.44 -10.25
C GLY A 189 -6.90 22.10 -10.14
N THR A 190 -6.21 22.02 -9.00
CA THR A 190 -4.82 22.45 -8.92
C THR A 190 -3.94 21.55 -9.78
N PRO A 191 -2.87 22.08 -10.41
CA PRO A 191 -1.89 21.24 -11.07
C PRO A 191 -1.16 20.36 -10.05
N PRO A 192 -0.37 19.35 -10.52
CA PRO A 192 0.47 18.57 -9.64
C PRO A 192 1.38 19.45 -8.77
N PRO A 193 1.57 19.09 -7.51
CA PRO A 193 2.52 19.79 -6.65
C PRO A 193 3.91 19.90 -7.26
N ALA A 194 4.54 21.06 -7.11
CA ALA A 194 5.83 21.36 -7.75
C ALA A 194 6.92 20.30 -7.46
N GLY A 195 6.98 19.78 -6.23
CA GLY A 195 7.95 18.74 -5.86
C GLY A 195 7.76 17.43 -6.64
N LEU A 196 6.51 16.98 -6.80
CA LEU A 196 6.19 15.79 -7.59
C LEU A 196 6.41 16.07 -9.09
N ALA A 197 5.98 17.24 -9.58
CA ALA A 197 6.18 17.62 -10.98
C ALA A 197 7.66 17.60 -11.38
N ILE A 198 8.52 18.28 -10.61
CA ILE A 198 9.98 18.30 -10.86
C ILE A 198 10.58 16.90 -10.76
N THR A 199 10.12 16.08 -9.81
CA THR A 199 10.57 14.68 -9.68
C THR A 199 10.24 13.87 -10.92
N ALA A 200 9.01 13.95 -11.41
CA ALA A 200 8.57 13.26 -12.63
C ALA A 200 9.27 13.78 -13.89
N GLU A 201 9.51 15.09 -14.01
CA GLU A 201 10.23 15.68 -15.14
C GLU A 201 11.69 15.22 -15.23
N LYS A 202 12.33 14.93 -14.09
CA LYS A 202 13.69 14.38 -14.02
C LYS A 202 13.75 12.85 -14.16
N CYS A 203 12.63 12.22 -14.52
CA CYS A 203 12.55 10.77 -14.72
C CYS A 203 13.52 10.29 -15.83
N PRO A 204 14.22 9.15 -15.65
CA PRO A 204 14.99 8.51 -16.70
C PRO A 204 14.15 8.20 -17.95
N THR A 205 14.73 8.38 -19.14
CA THR A 205 14.03 8.25 -20.44
C THR A 205 13.41 6.87 -20.72
N ARG A 206 13.87 5.82 -20.04
CA ARG A 206 13.33 4.45 -20.18
C ARG A 206 12.08 4.20 -19.33
N ILE A 207 11.77 5.10 -18.40
CA ILE A 207 10.64 4.98 -17.49
C ILE A 207 9.60 6.02 -17.88
N ARG A 208 8.36 5.58 -18.04
CA ARG A 208 7.21 6.46 -18.19
C ARG A 208 6.74 6.85 -16.81
N THR A 209 6.66 8.15 -16.55
CA THR A 209 6.21 8.65 -15.24
C THR A 209 4.90 9.41 -15.37
N SER A 210 4.05 9.28 -14.36
CA SER A 210 2.84 10.07 -14.17
C SER A 210 2.72 10.46 -12.70
N VAL A 211 1.94 11.50 -12.42
CA VAL A 211 1.73 12.00 -11.05
C VAL A 211 0.29 11.75 -10.64
N SER A 212 0.10 11.14 -9.48
CA SER A 212 -1.21 10.93 -8.86
C SER A 212 -1.44 11.97 -7.78
N CYS A 213 -2.43 12.84 -8.00
CA CYS A 213 -2.77 13.90 -7.06
C CYS A 213 -4.08 13.55 -6.36
N LEU A 214 -4.04 13.48 -5.03
CA LEU A 214 -5.26 13.46 -4.24
C LEU A 214 -5.82 14.89 -4.21
N GLN A 215 -7.08 15.06 -4.59
CA GLN A 215 -7.71 16.38 -4.71
C GLN A 215 -9.08 16.38 -4.07
N LYS A 216 -9.42 17.47 -3.39
CA LYS A 216 -10.79 17.71 -2.93
C LYS A 216 -11.72 17.84 -4.14
N VAL A 217 -12.96 17.39 -4.00
CA VAL A 217 -13.98 17.58 -5.03
C VAL A 217 -14.66 18.92 -4.83
N ALA A 218 -14.77 19.72 -5.89
CA ALA A 218 -15.47 21.01 -5.83
C ALA A 218 -16.90 20.81 -5.30
N LYS A 219 -17.30 21.65 -4.33
CA LYS A 219 -18.57 21.59 -3.57
C LYS A 219 -18.70 20.48 -2.52
N HIS A 220 -17.77 19.53 -2.47
CA HIS A 220 -17.74 18.43 -1.51
C HIS A 220 -16.36 18.39 -0.83
N PRO A 221 -16.06 19.34 0.09
CA PRO A 221 -14.71 19.53 0.63
C PRO A 221 -14.22 18.34 1.47
N ARG A 222 -15.12 17.43 1.82
CA ARG A 222 -14.77 16.18 2.50
C ARG A 222 -14.65 15.00 1.55
N ARG A 223 -14.98 15.14 0.27
CA ARG A 223 -14.73 14.13 -0.75
C ARG A 223 -13.38 14.40 -1.41
N GLU A 224 -12.63 13.35 -1.64
CA GLU A 224 -11.40 13.39 -2.40
C GLU A 224 -11.53 12.45 -3.58
N THR A 225 -10.86 12.82 -4.66
CA THR A 225 -10.64 11.93 -5.80
C THR A 225 -9.16 11.97 -6.15
N ARG A 226 -8.70 10.96 -6.88
CA ARG A 226 -7.36 11.00 -7.45
C ARG A 226 -7.44 11.34 -8.91
N SER A 227 -6.72 12.37 -9.29
CA SER A 227 -6.45 12.67 -10.69
C SER A 227 -5.06 12.15 -11.07
N LEU A 228 -4.97 11.57 -12.26
CA LEU A 228 -3.71 11.14 -12.85
C LEU A 228 -3.27 12.17 -13.88
N TRP A 229 -2.04 12.64 -13.73
CA TRP A 229 -1.44 13.68 -14.56
C TRP A 229 -0.21 13.17 -15.28
N ARG A 230 0.03 13.69 -16.48
CA ARG A 230 1.20 13.34 -17.29
C ARG A 230 1.89 14.61 -17.81
N PRO A 231 3.23 14.65 -17.83
CA PRO A 231 3.94 15.73 -18.47
C PRO A 231 3.78 15.62 -20.00
N THR A 232 3.51 16.76 -20.63
CA THR A 232 3.44 16.96 -22.07
C THR A 232 4.51 17.95 -22.50
N TYR A 233 5.14 17.68 -23.63
CA TYR A 233 6.26 18.48 -24.15
C TYR A 233 5.86 19.08 -25.50
N PRO A 234 5.14 20.21 -25.51
CA PRO A 234 4.65 20.83 -26.75
C PRO A 234 5.76 21.27 -27.72
N SER A 235 6.99 21.44 -27.24
CA SER A 235 8.21 21.63 -28.06
C SER A 235 9.48 21.38 -27.23
N SER A 236 10.64 21.19 -27.87
CA SER A 236 11.91 20.83 -27.20
C SER A 236 12.47 21.89 -26.23
N ASN A 237 11.94 23.12 -26.24
CA ASN A 237 12.48 24.25 -25.48
C ASN A 237 11.49 24.84 -24.45
N GLN A 238 10.31 24.23 -24.28
CA GLN A 238 9.31 24.70 -23.32
C GLN A 238 9.31 23.84 -22.06
N LEU A 239 8.96 24.48 -20.93
CA LEU A 239 8.66 23.76 -19.70
C LEU A 239 7.54 22.73 -19.94
N ALA A 240 7.60 21.61 -19.23
CA ALA A 240 6.57 20.59 -19.35
C ALA A 240 5.20 21.20 -18.99
N ALA A 241 4.24 21.09 -19.90
CA ALA A 241 2.85 21.36 -19.59
C ALA A 241 2.25 20.09 -18.97
N TRP A 242 1.35 20.23 -18.02
CA TRP A 242 0.74 19.09 -17.34
C TRP A 242 -0.69 18.88 -17.83
N GLU A 243 -0.97 17.69 -18.34
CA GLU A 243 -2.32 17.30 -18.75
C GLU A 243 -2.93 16.32 -17.76
N VAL A 244 -4.23 16.45 -17.52
CA VAL A 244 -5.01 15.46 -16.78
C VAL A 244 -5.30 14.29 -17.71
N VAL A 245 -4.76 13.11 -17.38
CA VAL A 245 -5.06 11.86 -18.08
C VAL A 245 -6.43 11.33 -17.64
N THR A 246 -6.73 11.40 -16.35
CA THR A 246 -8.00 10.92 -15.77
C THR A 246 -8.33 11.70 -14.51
N LEU A 247 -9.58 12.18 -14.39
CA LEU A 247 -10.04 12.96 -13.22
C LEU A 247 -10.41 12.07 -12.01
N ASP A 248 -10.90 10.86 -12.28
CA ASP A 248 -11.30 9.86 -11.27
C ASP A 248 -10.50 8.57 -11.47
N TRP A 249 -9.19 8.68 -11.30
CA TRP A 249 -8.27 7.56 -11.49
C TRP A 249 -8.50 6.49 -10.43
N THR A 250 -9.07 5.37 -10.86
CA THR A 250 -9.23 4.15 -10.07
C THR A 250 -8.16 3.14 -10.47
N ARG A 251 -7.68 2.37 -9.49
CA ARG A 251 -6.59 1.41 -9.70
C ARG A 251 -6.70 0.24 -8.75
N LYS A 252 -6.10 -0.89 -9.14
CA LYS A 252 -5.88 -2.04 -8.26
C LYS A 252 -4.44 -2.01 -7.76
N SER A 253 -4.26 -1.49 -6.55
CA SER A 253 -2.94 -1.42 -5.92
C SER A 253 -2.71 -2.63 -5.02
N VAL A 254 -1.60 -3.32 -5.26
CA VAL A 254 -1.21 -4.53 -4.51
C VAL A 254 -0.02 -4.18 -3.62
N LEU A 255 -0.11 -4.54 -2.34
CA LEU A 255 1.02 -4.47 -1.42
C LEU A 255 2.00 -5.61 -1.75
N PRO A 256 3.32 -5.37 -1.85
CA PRO A 256 4.29 -6.44 -2.08
C PRO A 256 4.28 -7.52 -0.99
N PRO A 257 4.75 -8.75 -1.29
CA PRO A 257 4.96 -9.77 -0.26
C PRO A 257 5.97 -9.29 0.77
N HIS A 258 5.76 -9.71 2.01
CA HIS A 258 6.73 -9.45 3.07
C HIS A 258 7.98 -10.32 2.92
N LYS A 259 9.11 -9.81 3.41
CA LYS A 259 10.32 -10.60 3.59
C LYS A 259 10.14 -11.60 4.73
N ARG A 260 11.00 -12.61 4.78
CA ARG A 260 11.02 -13.56 5.90
C ARG A 260 11.53 -12.86 7.16
N PHE A 261 10.74 -12.92 8.23
CA PHE A 261 11.13 -12.42 9.54
C PHE A 261 11.77 -13.54 10.38
N SER A 262 13.09 -13.50 10.54
CA SER A 262 13.86 -14.43 11.37
C SER A 262 14.69 -13.69 12.41
N GLY A 263 15.04 -14.36 13.52
CA GLY A 263 15.92 -13.81 14.56
C GLY A 263 15.30 -12.64 15.35
N PRO A 264 16.09 -12.01 16.24
CA PRO A 264 15.62 -10.89 17.07
C PRO A 264 15.17 -9.68 16.24
N VAL A 265 15.90 -9.32 15.18
CA VAL A 265 15.53 -8.19 14.29
C VAL A 265 14.23 -8.50 13.57
N GLY A 266 14.09 -9.73 13.05
CA GLY A 266 12.86 -10.15 12.38
C GLY A 266 11.66 -10.18 13.30
N ALA A 267 11.81 -10.64 14.54
CA ALA A 267 10.73 -10.61 15.52
C ALA A 267 10.22 -9.18 15.76
N PHE A 268 11.13 -8.22 15.93
CA PHE A 268 10.79 -6.80 16.07
C PHE A 268 10.10 -6.24 14.82
N CYS A 269 10.67 -6.48 13.62
CA CYS A 269 10.08 -6.03 12.37
C CYS A 269 8.70 -6.65 12.09
N ARG A 270 8.49 -7.92 12.47
CA ARG A 270 7.18 -8.59 12.32
C ARG A 270 6.10 -7.88 13.13
N ILE A 271 6.37 -7.53 14.39
CA ILE A 271 5.40 -6.79 15.21
C ILE A 271 5.05 -5.44 14.56
N GLY A 272 6.05 -4.72 14.04
CA GLY A 272 5.83 -3.47 13.30
C GLY A 272 4.97 -3.64 12.05
N HIS A 273 5.24 -4.69 11.27
CA HIS A 273 4.44 -5.07 10.10
C HIS A 273 2.99 -5.41 10.48
N ASP A 274 2.79 -6.24 11.49
CA ASP A 274 1.46 -6.72 11.88
C ASP A 274 0.61 -5.59 12.49
N ARG A 275 1.23 -4.66 13.23
CA ARG A 275 0.58 -3.40 13.65
C ARG A 275 0.13 -2.57 12.45
N TYR A 276 0.96 -2.44 11.42
CA TYR A 276 0.61 -1.70 10.20
C TYR A 276 -0.54 -2.36 9.43
N GLN A 277 -0.50 -3.69 9.24
CA GLN A 277 -1.61 -4.43 8.62
C GLN A 277 -2.91 -4.25 9.41
N ASN A 278 -2.85 -4.39 10.75
CA ASN A 278 -4.00 -4.18 11.62
C ASN A 278 -4.58 -2.76 11.50
N TYR A 279 -3.71 -1.74 11.48
CA TYR A 279 -4.12 -0.35 11.25
C TYR A 279 -4.85 -0.16 9.90
N CYS A 280 -4.34 -0.77 8.83
CA CYS A 280 -4.96 -0.72 7.51
C CYS A 280 -6.32 -1.42 7.48
N MET A 281 -6.46 -2.58 8.13
CA MET A 281 -7.73 -3.31 8.24
C MET A 281 -8.75 -2.53 9.09
N GLN A 282 -8.32 -1.93 10.21
CA GLN A 282 -9.18 -1.05 11.01
C GLN A 282 -9.68 0.14 10.20
N SER A 283 -8.81 0.76 9.39
CA SER A 283 -9.19 1.83 8.48
C SER A 283 -10.21 1.37 7.43
N ALA A 284 -10.11 0.12 6.96
CA ALA A 284 -11.03 -0.46 6.00
C ALA A 284 -12.43 -0.76 6.56
N ILE A 285 -12.61 -0.91 7.88
CA ILE A 285 -13.93 -1.13 8.51
C ILE A 285 -14.95 -0.08 8.04
N ARG A 286 -14.53 1.19 8.01
CA ARG A 286 -15.38 2.29 7.56
C ARG A 286 -15.86 2.11 6.12
N VAL A 287 -14.94 1.74 5.23
CA VAL A 287 -15.24 1.46 3.81
C VAL A 287 -16.20 0.27 3.68
N LEU A 288 -15.94 -0.80 4.42
CA LEU A 288 -16.81 -1.99 4.43
C LEU A 288 -18.21 -1.69 4.97
N ARG A 289 -18.36 -0.84 6.00
CA ARG A 289 -19.67 -0.44 6.53
C ARG A 289 -20.49 0.30 5.48
N ILE A 290 -19.85 1.24 4.78
CA ILE A 290 -20.49 1.96 3.68
C ILE A 290 -20.96 0.96 2.62
N PHE A 291 -20.10 0.04 2.17
CA PHE A 291 -20.50 -0.96 1.17
C PHE A 291 -21.63 -1.86 1.65
N ALA A 292 -21.57 -2.33 2.90
CA ALA A 292 -22.60 -3.21 3.46
C ALA A 292 -23.99 -2.56 3.47
N ILE A 293 -24.07 -1.27 3.84
CA ILE A 293 -25.33 -0.53 3.87
C ILE A 293 -25.85 -0.29 2.46
N GLU A 294 -24.99 0.18 1.56
CA GLU A 294 -25.41 0.45 0.18
C GLU A 294 -25.85 -0.82 -0.53
N ALA A 295 -25.08 -1.91 -0.40
CA ALA A 295 -25.43 -3.22 -0.93
C ALA A 295 -26.77 -3.72 -0.37
N TYR A 296 -26.97 -3.66 0.95
CA TYR A 296 -28.20 -4.15 1.59
C TYR A 296 -29.47 -3.48 1.02
N HIS A 297 -29.41 -2.19 0.72
CA HIS A 297 -30.57 -1.45 0.21
C HIS A 297 -30.72 -1.51 -1.31
N LEU A 298 -29.62 -1.55 -2.07
CA LEU A 298 -29.64 -1.41 -3.53
C LEU A 298 -29.47 -2.73 -4.32
N GLN A 299 -28.99 -3.81 -3.71
CA GLN A 299 -28.67 -5.07 -4.40
C GLN A 299 -29.86 -5.69 -5.13
N ASP A 300 -31.06 -5.61 -4.55
CA ASP A 300 -32.27 -6.18 -5.15
C ASP A 300 -33.03 -5.19 -6.07
N GLY A 301 -32.50 -3.98 -6.27
CA GLY A 301 -33.09 -2.95 -7.14
C GLY A 301 -34.51 -2.48 -6.75
N GLN A 302 -35.03 -2.92 -5.61
CA GLN A 302 -36.44 -2.76 -5.27
C GLN A 302 -36.77 -1.46 -4.54
N ARG A 303 -35.81 -0.79 -3.90
CA ARG A 303 -36.08 0.41 -3.09
C ARG A 303 -34.92 1.41 -3.14
N PRO A 304 -35.20 2.73 -3.24
CA PRO A 304 -34.18 3.74 -3.02
C PRO A 304 -33.66 3.64 -1.58
N LEU A 305 -32.36 3.85 -1.42
CA LEU A 305 -31.71 3.96 -0.12
C LEU A 305 -32.02 5.33 0.47
N ILE A 306 -32.79 5.36 1.56
CA ILE A 306 -32.97 6.56 2.37
C ILE A 306 -31.81 6.62 3.36
N CYS A 307 -31.12 7.76 3.45
CA CYS A 307 -30.01 7.94 4.38
C CYS A 307 -30.44 7.56 5.81
N PRO A 308 -29.80 6.56 6.45
CA PRO A 308 -30.25 6.07 7.75
C PRO A 308 -29.84 7.00 8.91
N PHE A 309 -29.06 8.05 8.65
CA PHE A 309 -28.75 9.08 9.63
C PHE A 309 -30.01 9.89 9.99
N SER A 310 -30.28 10.02 11.29
CA SER A 310 -31.48 10.67 11.81
C SER A 310 -31.59 12.12 11.32
N GLY A 311 -32.73 12.45 10.72
CA GLY A 311 -33.03 13.80 10.22
C GLY A 311 -32.48 14.14 8.83
N CYS A 312 -31.74 13.24 8.17
CA CYS A 312 -31.23 13.51 6.82
C CYS A 312 -32.32 13.36 5.74
N GLY A 313 -32.97 12.19 5.66
CA GLY A 313 -34.10 11.93 4.75
C GLY A 313 -33.79 11.91 3.24
N LEU A 314 -32.54 12.16 2.83
CA LEU A 314 -32.14 12.10 1.42
C LEU A 314 -32.25 10.67 0.87
N GLN A 315 -32.64 10.56 -0.40
CA GLN A 315 -32.87 9.28 -1.07
C GLN A 315 -31.91 9.09 -2.24
N PHE A 316 -31.42 7.87 -2.42
CA PHE A 316 -30.43 7.49 -3.42
C PHE A 316 -30.90 6.25 -4.16
N SER A 317 -30.98 6.34 -5.50
CA SER A 317 -31.42 5.21 -6.35
C SER A 317 -30.28 4.56 -7.12
N LEU A 318 -29.08 5.13 -7.10
CA LEU A 318 -27.92 4.68 -7.86
C LEU A 318 -26.80 4.23 -6.90
N PRO A 319 -26.13 3.10 -7.18
CA PRO A 319 -24.93 2.70 -6.44
C PRO A 319 -23.86 3.80 -6.42
N GLY A 320 -23.16 3.93 -5.30
CA GLY A 320 -22.14 4.94 -5.03
C GLY A 320 -22.69 6.30 -4.58
N HIS A 321 -23.95 6.65 -4.90
CA HIS A 321 -24.47 7.98 -4.57
C HIS A 321 -24.65 8.18 -3.07
N TRP A 322 -25.15 7.16 -2.35
CA TRP A 322 -25.28 7.25 -0.90
C TRP A 322 -23.89 7.23 -0.25
N ALA A 323 -22.97 6.39 -0.73
CA ALA A 323 -21.60 6.35 -0.20
C ALA A 323 -20.92 7.73 -0.26
N ILE A 324 -21.02 8.42 -1.40
CA ILE A 324 -20.54 9.81 -1.57
C ILE A 324 -21.17 10.75 -0.53
N HIS A 325 -22.50 10.69 -0.40
CA HIS A 325 -23.21 11.52 0.57
C HIS A 325 -22.81 11.22 2.02
N ALA A 326 -22.72 9.95 2.39
CA ALA A 326 -22.42 9.51 3.73
C ALA A 326 -21.07 10.05 4.18
N ILE A 327 -20.06 10.00 3.31
CA ILE A 327 -18.74 10.58 3.54
C ILE A 327 -18.78 12.10 3.65
N ASP A 328 -19.43 12.79 2.68
CA ASP A 328 -19.42 14.25 2.65
C ASP A 328 -20.16 14.86 3.85
N ALA A 329 -21.28 14.26 4.24
CA ALA A 329 -22.06 14.65 5.40
C ALA A 329 -21.49 14.13 6.73
N ARG A 330 -20.53 13.19 6.72
CA ARG A 330 -20.08 12.39 7.89
C ARG A 330 -21.23 11.62 8.54
N HIS A 331 -22.17 11.17 7.73
CA HIS A 331 -23.25 10.30 8.17
C HIS A 331 -22.79 8.84 8.29
N ASP A 332 -21.62 8.49 7.75
CA ASP A 332 -21.02 7.16 7.90
C ASP A 332 -20.39 6.91 9.28
N GLU A 333 -20.25 7.95 10.09
CA GLU A 333 -19.90 7.86 11.51
C GLU A 333 -21.16 7.54 12.33
N ASP A 334 -21.05 6.61 13.29
CA ASP A 334 -22.12 6.25 14.22
C ASP A 334 -23.45 5.77 13.61
N ILE A 335 -23.41 5.26 12.37
CA ILE A 335 -24.59 4.73 11.68
C ILE A 335 -24.90 3.31 12.15
N ASP A 336 -26.17 3.02 12.45
CA ASP A 336 -26.62 1.66 12.73
C ASP A 336 -26.62 0.80 11.47
N LEU A 337 -26.17 -0.44 11.59
CA LEU A 337 -26.23 -1.40 10.50
C LEU A 337 -27.68 -1.89 10.33
N PRO A 338 -28.15 -2.12 9.09
CA PRO A 338 -29.57 -2.27 8.80
C PRO A 338 -30.18 -3.59 9.31
N ASN A 339 -29.35 -4.55 9.72
CA ASN A 339 -29.82 -5.79 10.33
C ASN A 339 -28.82 -6.35 11.36
N LYS A 340 -29.31 -7.21 12.25
CA LYS A 340 -28.52 -7.84 13.33
C LYS A 340 -27.41 -8.76 12.81
N GLN A 341 -27.57 -9.36 11.64
CA GLN A 341 -26.56 -10.25 11.06
C GLN A 341 -25.31 -9.46 10.65
N LEU A 342 -25.48 -8.35 9.93
CA LEU A 342 -24.39 -7.44 9.60
C LEU A 342 -23.75 -6.89 10.88
N GLN A 343 -24.55 -6.49 11.87
CA GLN A 343 -24.03 -6.02 13.16
C GLN A 343 -23.13 -7.06 13.83
N SER A 344 -23.57 -8.32 13.90
CA SER A 344 -22.75 -9.43 14.43
C SER A 344 -21.45 -9.60 13.65
N LEU A 345 -21.52 -9.61 12.32
CA LEU A 345 -20.33 -9.77 11.48
C LEU A 345 -19.27 -8.68 11.71
N PHE A 346 -19.70 -7.41 11.82
CA PHE A 346 -18.78 -6.31 12.11
C PHE A 346 -18.24 -6.34 13.55
N GLN A 347 -19.04 -6.79 14.52
CA GLN A 347 -18.58 -7.01 15.89
C GLN A 347 -17.53 -8.12 15.96
N ASP A 348 -17.77 -9.25 15.30
CA ASP A 348 -16.84 -10.38 15.23
C ASP A 348 -15.51 -9.98 14.57
N HIS A 349 -15.59 -9.21 13.48
CA HIS A 349 -14.41 -8.68 12.81
C HIS A 349 -13.65 -7.68 13.69
N SER A 350 -14.34 -6.74 14.34
CA SER A 350 -13.72 -5.78 15.28
C SER A 350 -13.03 -6.50 16.45
N ALA A 351 -13.67 -7.54 17.00
CA ALA A 351 -13.07 -8.37 18.05
C ALA A 351 -11.82 -9.12 17.54
N THR A 352 -11.83 -9.56 16.28
CA THR A 352 -10.65 -10.18 15.64
C THR A 352 -9.49 -9.20 15.55
N LEU A 353 -9.72 -7.98 15.08
CA LEU A 353 -8.69 -6.94 14.99
C LEU A 353 -8.19 -6.50 16.37
N ALA A 354 -9.05 -6.47 17.39
CA ALA A 354 -8.65 -6.21 18.77
C ALA A 354 -7.73 -7.32 19.31
N ARG A 355 -8.00 -8.59 19.00
CA ARG A 355 -7.10 -9.71 19.36
C ARG A 355 -5.73 -9.59 18.69
N ILE A 356 -5.69 -9.24 17.40
CA ILE A 356 -4.42 -9.01 16.68
C ILE A 356 -3.64 -7.87 17.34
N GLN A 357 -4.32 -6.77 17.68
CA GLN A 357 -3.69 -5.64 18.38
C GLN A 357 -3.11 -6.08 19.74
N GLN A 358 -3.86 -6.85 20.52
CA GLN A 358 -3.41 -7.35 21.81
C GLN A 358 -2.20 -8.28 21.65
N GLN A 359 -2.24 -9.20 20.68
CA GLN A 359 -1.10 -10.07 20.39
C GLN A 359 0.17 -9.26 20.06
N CYS A 360 0.06 -8.21 19.25
CA CYS A 360 1.20 -7.32 18.96
C CYS A 360 1.70 -6.56 20.19
N THR A 361 0.84 -6.28 21.17
CA THR A 361 1.23 -5.70 22.46
C THR A 361 1.96 -6.74 23.30
N ASP A 362 1.40 -7.94 23.46
CA ASP A 362 1.97 -9.03 24.24
C ASP A 362 3.34 -9.47 23.69
N GLU A 363 3.48 -9.59 22.36
CA GLU A 363 4.76 -9.91 21.71
C GLU A 363 5.81 -8.81 21.96
N MET A 364 5.41 -7.53 21.96
CA MET A 364 6.32 -6.41 22.27
C MET A 364 6.73 -6.41 23.75
N GLU A 365 5.81 -6.69 24.66
CA GLU A 365 6.10 -6.84 26.09
C GLU A 365 7.04 -8.03 26.34
N GLY A 366 6.89 -9.12 25.58
CA GLY A 366 7.83 -10.24 25.56
C GLY A 366 9.24 -9.82 25.14
N LEU A 367 9.37 -9.00 24.08
CA LEU A 367 10.66 -8.44 23.68
C LEU A 367 11.27 -7.53 24.75
N ARG A 368 10.48 -6.67 25.38
CA ARG A 368 10.93 -5.79 26.48
C ARG A 368 11.38 -6.58 27.71
N SER A 369 10.67 -7.67 28.04
CA SER A 369 11.07 -8.56 29.13
C SER A 369 12.39 -9.28 28.82
N ASN A 370 12.57 -9.70 27.56
CA ASN A 370 13.81 -10.32 27.10
C ASN A 370 14.98 -9.34 26.98
N TRP A 371 14.70 -8.05 26.80
CA TRP A 371 15.70 -6.99 26.77
C TRP A 371 16.39 -6.80 28.12
N GLY A 372 15.70 -7.04 29.24
CA GLY A 372 16.30 -6.98 30.58
C GLY A 372 16.61 -5.55 31.07
N GLU A 373 17.21 -5.48 32.26
CA GLU A 373 17.54 -4.22 32.92
C GLU A 373 18.80 -3.57 32.33
N GLU A 374 18.93 -2.24 32.48
CA GLU A 374 20.14 -1.51 32.08
C GLU A 374 21.39 -2.07 32.79
N GLY A 375 22.43 -2.35 32.01
CA GLY A 375 23.67 -2.95 32.51
C GLY A 375 23.61 -4.45 32.81
N SER A 376 22.45 -5.10 32.69
CA SER A 376 22.32 -6.55 32.88
C SER A 376 23.03 -7.35 31.77
N THR A 377 23.52 -8.54 32.10
CA THR A 377 24.07 -9.49 31.11
C THR A 377 23.05 -9.82 30.03
N GLN A 378 21.78 -9.98 30.42
CA GLN A 378 20.67 -10.23 29.52
C GLN A 378 20.54 -9.13 28.45
N ARG A 379 20.59 -7.85 28.86
CA ARG A 379 20.56 -6.72 27.93
C ARG A 379 21.75 -6.75 26.98
N ILE A 380 22.96 -6.90 27.51
CA ILE A 380 24.18 -6.96 26.68
C ILE A 380 24.09 -8.08 25.63
N GLU A 381 23.59 -9.26 26.01
CA GLU A 381 23.37 -10.38 25.10
C GLU A 381 22.31 -10.07 24.03
N ALA A 382 21.18 -9.45 24.42
CA ALA A 382 20.14 -9.03 23.49
C ALA A 382 20.65 -7.97 22.50
N GLU A 383 21.40 -6.96 22.97
CA GLU A 383 22.05 -5.95 22.12
C GLU A 383 22.99 -6.60 21.11
N HIS A 384 23.86 -7.49 21.58
CA HIS A 384 24.81 -8.19 20.74
C HIS A 384 24.12 -9.06 19.69
N ALA A 385 23.09 -9.81 20.08
CA ALA A 385 22.33 -10.66 19.16
C ALA A 385 21.63 -9.84 18.06
N PHE A 386 20.99 -8.72 18.43
CA PHE A 386 20.30 -7.84 17.49
C PHE A 386 21.27 -7.18 16.51
N LEU A 387 22.35 -6.56 17.02
CA LEU A 387 23.37 -5.91 16.20
C LEU A 387 24.13 -6.89 15.32
N SER A 388 24.43 -8.09 15.83
CA SER A 388 25.05 -9.16 15.05
C SER A 388 24.16 -9.57 13.89
N GLN A 389 22.85 -9.69 14.08
CA GLN A 389 21.95 -9.99 12.97
C GLN A 389 21.91 -8.84 11.95
N LEU A 390 21.79 -7.59 12.37
CA LEU A 390 21.85 -6.44 11.46
C LEU A 390 23.14 -6.41 10.62
N GLN A 391 24.26 -6.83 11.21
CA GLN A 391 25.57 -6.83 10.54
C GLN A 391 25.69 -7.92 9.46
N HIS A 392 25.04 -9.07 9.65
CA HIS A 392 25.31 -10.27 8.87
C HIS A 392 24.13 -10.79 8.04
N ASP A 393 22.90 -10.39 8.37
CA ASP A 393 21.69 -10.85 7.67
C ASP A 393 21.35 -9.92 6.50
N PRO A 394 21.44 -10.40 5.24
CA PRO A 394 21.23 -9.55 4.05
C PRO A 394 19.80 -8.97 3.96
N LEU A 395 18.83 -9.55 4.65
CA LEU A 395 17.45 -9.04 4.71
C LEU A 395 17.33 -7.72 5.49
N TYR A 396 18.37 -7.35 6.23
CA TYR A 396 18.47 -6.11 6.99
C TYR A 396 19.73 -5.32 6.62
N THR A 397 20.20 -5.45 5.38
CA THR A 397 21.34 -4.66 4.88
C THR A 397 20.99 -3.17 4.93
N HIS A 398 21.96 -2.36 5.39
CA HIS A 398 21.91 -0.89 5.43
C HIS A 398 23.21 -0.28 4.87
N GLU A 399 23.19 1.05 4.65
CA GLU A 399 24.41 1.81 4.32
C GLU A 399 25.32 2.03 5.53
N TYR A 400 24.72 2.12 6.71
CA TYR A 400 25.39 2.52 7.94
C TYR A 400 25.79 1.32 8.80
N PRO A 401 26.76 1.49 9.72
CA PRO A 401 27.03 0.51 10.75
C PRO A 401 25.74 0.16 11.53
N PRO A 402 25.55 -1.10 11.98
CA PRO A 402 24.34 -1.53 12.67
C PRO A 402 23.88 -0.62 13.83
N ARG A 403 24.83 -0.08 14.60
CA ARG A 403 24.56 0.81 15.74
C ARG A 403 24.02 2.18 15.34
N ASP A 404 24.26 2.60 14.10
CA ASP A 404 23.79 3.88 13.58
C ASP A 404 22.47 3.72 12.79
N SER A 405 22.00 2.48 12.62
CA SER A 405 20.76 2.21 11.90
C SER A 405 19.51 2.66 12.69
N SER A 406 18.48 3.12 11.99
CA SER A 406 17.17 3.50 12.50
C SER A 406 16.40 2.30 13.02
N ILE A 407 16.60 1.10 12.47
CA ILE A 407 16.00 -0.10 13.06
C ILE A 407 16.53 -0.28 14.49
N TRP A 408 17.84 -0.15 14.67
CA TRP A 408 18.45 -0.23 15.99
C TRP A 408 17.96 0.90 16.91
N ARG A 409 17.96 2.14 16.42
CA ARG A 409 17.47 3.30 17.19
C ARG A 409 16.02 3.14 17.64
N ARG A 410 15.11 2.76 16.73
CA ARG A 410 13.69 2.49 17.04
C ARG A 410 13.55 1.34 18.02
N TYR A 411 14.34 0.29 17.85
CA TYR A 411 14.34 -0.84 18.79
C TYR A 411 14.74 -0.37 20.19
N GLN A 412 15.83 0.38 20.34
CA GLN A 412 16.24 0.94 21.64
C GLN A 412 15.16 1.83 22.27
N GLN A 413 14.57 2.74 21.49
CA GLN A 413 13.49 3.61 21.96
C GLN A 413 12.28 2.82 22.48
N GLU A 414 11.87 1.79 21.75
CA GLU A 414 10.76 0.90 22.13
C GLU A 414 11.09 0.03 23.35
N MET A 415 12.34 -0.42 23.47
CA MET A 415 12.79 -1.26 24.60
C MET A 415 12.97 -0.43 25.89
N ASN A 416 13.40 0.82 25.78
CA ASN A 416 13.58 1.71 26.93
C ASN A 416 12.30 2.46 27.33
N ASN A 417 11.16 2.24 26.64
CA ASN A 417 9.92 3.01 26.80
C ASN A 417 10.12 4.53 26.64
N GLU A 418 11.06 4.95 25.79
CA GLU A 418 11.34 6.36 25.54
C GLU A 418 10.28 7.03 24.64
N PHE A 419 9.34 6.23 24.09
CA PHE A 419 8.13 6.72 23.45
C PHE A 419 7.13 7.28 24.48
N SER A 420 7.45 8.45 25.01
CA SER A 420 6.45 9.36 25.56
C SER A 420 5.66 9.92 24.38
N TRP A 421 4.44 9.44 24.13
CA TRP A 421 3.49 10.08 23.22
C TRP A 421 3.34 11.57 23.60
N ARG A 422 4.07 12.46 22.93
CA ARG A 422 3.98 13.91 23.07
C ARG A 422 3.59 14.53 21.75
#